data_AF-A0A973AN92-F1
#
_entry.id   AF-A0A973AN92-F1
#
_cell.length_a   1.000
_cell.length_b   1.000
_cell.length_c   1.000
_cell.angle_alpha   90.00
_cell.angle_beta   90.00
_cell.angle_gamma   90.00
#
_symmetry.space_group_name_H-M   'P 1'
#
loop_
_entity.id
_entity.type
_entity.pdbx_description
1 polymer ?
#
loop_
_entity_poly.entity_id
_entity_poly.type
_entity_poly.pdbx_seq_one_letter_code
_entity_poly.pdbx_strand_id
1 'polypeptide(L)'
;MFLHYLNDPQKRALFYLGHQMIHADHVVAPAEVCYRDLLIHEAGLGPIPSVAPNDGEPLLDLFTDRQSCTALVIELLVLAIIDGAYHPEEAVFAQTVVSYFGFTDDDQDKINRMAEHIAGTVTGFWDLIQTPSV
;
A
#
# COMPACT_ATOMS: atom_id res chain seq x y z
N MET A 1 -2.28 1.44 -8.14
CA MET A 1 -1.87 1.12 -9.53
C MET A 1 -2.12 -0.34 -9.95
N PHE A 2 -1.80 -1.31 -9.10
CA PHE A 2 -1.97 -2.75 -9.31
C PHE A 2 -3.35 -3.28 -8.89
N LEU A 3 -4.26 -2.38 -8.53
CA LEU A 3 -5.62 -2.67 -8.10
C LEU A 3 -6.44 -3.49 -9.12
N HIS A 4 -6.04 -3.50 -10.40
CA HIS A 4 -6.67 -4.33 -11.43
C HIS A 4 -6.37 -5.83 -11.28
N TYR A 5 -5.32 -6.20 -10.54
CA TYR A 5 -5.05 -7.58 -10.13
C TYR A 5 -5.85 -8.01 -8.90
N LEU A 6 -6.58 -7.07 -8.29
CA LEU A 6 -7.35 -7.32 -7.08
C LEU A 6 -8.85 -7.32 -7.39
N ASN A 7 -9.57 -8.29 -6.83
CA ASN A 7 -11.03 -8.24 -6.80
C ASN A 7 -11.53 -7.27 -5.71
N ASP A 8 -12.82 -6.95 -5.69
CA ASP A 8 -13.37 -5.97 -4.76
C ASP A 8 -13.14 -6.32 -3.27
N PRO A 9 -13.29 -7.58 -2.81
CA PRO A 9 -12.87 -7.99 -1.47
C PRO A 9 -11.39 -7.71 -1.17
N GLN A 10 -10.49 -8.07 -2.09
CA GLN A 10 -9.04 -7.85 -1.95
C GLN A 10 -8.68 -6.36 -1.92
N LYS A 11 -9.31 -5.54 -2.77
CA LYS A 11 -9.13 -4.07 -2.74
C LYS A 11 -9.54 -3.51 -1.38
N ARG A 12 -10.69 -3.92 -0.84
CA ARG A 12 -11.15 -3.48 0.49
C ARG A 12 -10.18 -3.90 1.59
N ALA A 13 -9.64 -5.12 1.51
CA ALA A 13 -8.64 -5.61 2.44
C ALA A 13 -7.33 -4.79 2.36
N LEU A 14 -6.85 -4.47 1.15
CA LEU A 14 -5.71 -3.57 0.93
C LEU A 14 -5.95 -2.21 1.61
N PHE A 15 -7.12 -1.59 1.43
CA PHE A 15 -7.41 -0.30 2.06
C PHE A 15 -7.43 -0.36 3.58
N TYR A 16 -7.98 -1.44 4.13
CA TYR A 16 -7.98 -1.65 5.57
C TYR A 16 -6.57 -1.86 6.12
N LEU A 17 -5.76 -2.70 5.46
CA LEU A 17 -4.37 -2.95 5.84
C LEU A 17 -3.52 -1.67 5.72
N GLY A 18 -3.67 -0.91 4.64
CA GLY A 18 -2.98 0.37 4.46
C GLY A 18 -3.40 1.40 5.51
N HIS A 19 -4.68 1.46 5.88
CA HIS A 19 -5.15 2.31 6.99
C HIS A 19 -4.54 1.86 8.32
N GLN A 20 -4.46 0.56 8.62
CA GLN A 20 -3.82 0.09 9.84
C GLN A 20 -2.33 0.46 9.88
N MET A 21 -1.64 0.38 8.75
CA MET A 21 -0.23 0.68 8.63
C MET A 21 0.08 2.16 8.87
N ILE A 22 -0.58 3.08 8.15
CA ILE A 22 -0.40 4.55 8.30
C ILE A 22 -0.75 5.02 9.72
N HIS A 23 -1.64 4.31 10.41
CA HIS A 23 -2.03 4.67 11.78
C HIS A 23 -1.19 3.98 12.87
N ALA A 24 -0.22 3.14 12.48
CA ALA A 24 0.58 2.36 13.43
C ALA A 24 1.43 3.26 14.34
N ASP A 25 2.04 4.31 13.78
CA ASP A 25 3.00 5.16 14.48
C ASP A 25 2.41 6.50 14.98
N HIS A 26 1.10 6.71 14.76
CA HIS A 26 0.33 7.93 15.06
C HIS A 26 0.76 9.20 14.32
N VAL A 27 1.62 9.11 13.30
CA VAL A 27 2.09 10.24 12.50
C VAL A 27 1.71 10.03 11.03
N VAL A 28 0.58 10.63 10.63
CA VAL A 28 0.13 10.53 9.24
C VAL A 28 0.71 11.67 8.40
N ALA A 29 1.57 11.34 7.44
CA ALA A 29 2.14 12.30 6.51
C ALA A 29 1.16 12.66 5.38
N PRO A 30 1.16 13.91 4.86
CA PRO A 30 0.30 14.32 3.76
C PRO A 30 0.46 13.47 2.48
N ALA A 31 1.68 12.96 2.22
CA ALA A 31 1.97 12.12 1.07
C ALA A 31 1.24 10.77 1.12
N GLU A 32 1.14 10.16 2.31
CA GLU A 32 0.44 8.90 2.52
C GLU A 32 -1.08 9.05 2.34
N VAL A 33 -1.65 10.13 2.87
CA VAL A 33 -3.07 10.47 2.69
C VAL A 33 -3.37 10.65 1.21
N CYS A 34 -2.52 11.39 0.50
CA CYS A 34 -2.69 11.64 -0.93
C CYS A 34 -2.61 10.33 -1.74
N TYR A 35 -1.61 9.50 -1.46
CA TYR A 35 -1.46 8.21 -2.14
C TYR A 35 -2.61 7.25 -1.85
N ARG A 36 -3.05 7.19 -0.58
CA ARG A 36 -4.25 6.45 -0.21
C ARG A 36 -5.45 6.94 -1.00
N ASP A 37 -5.69 8.24 -1.06
CA ASP A 37 -6.84 8.81 -1.78
C ASP A 37 -6.76 8.55 -3.29
N LEU A 38 -5.55 8.55 -3.88
CA LEU A 38 -5.31 8.13 -5.25
C LEU A 38 -5.71 6.66 -5.46
N LEU A 39 -5.28 5.76 -4.57
CA LEU A 39 -5.66 4.35 -4.64
C LEU A 39 -7.18 4.18 -4.55
N ILE A 40 -7.85 4.92 -3.66
CA ILE A 40 -9.32 4.89 -3.52
C ILE A 40 -9.98 5.27 -4.85
N HIS A 41 -9.50 6.34 -5.48
CA HIS A 41 -10.01 6.79 -6.77
C HIS A 41 -9.77 5.75 -7.87
N GLU A 42 -8.57 5.16 -7.94
CA GLU A 42 -8.23 4.12 -8.91
C GLU A 42 -9.02 2.82 -8.72
N ALA A 43 -9.39 2.50 -7.48
CA ALA A 43 -10.11 1.26 -7.17
C ALA A 43 -11.49 1.19 -7.83
N GLY A 44 -12.06 2.34 -8.19
CA GLY A 44 -13.43 2.48 -8.67
C GLY A 44 -14.47 2.05 -7.63
N LEU A 45 -14.05 1.90 -6.36
CA LEU A 45 -14.94 1.56 -5.27
C LEU A 45 -15.75 2.82 -4.92
N GLY A 46 -17.02 2.63 -4.58
CA GLY A 46 -17.80 3.67 -3.90
C GLY A 46 -17.18 4.03 -2.54
N PRO A 47 -17.90 4.79 -1.69
CA PRO A 47 -17.42 5.12 -0.35
C PRO A 47 -16.92 3.87 0.37
N ILE A 48 -15.61 3.80 0.66
CA ILE A 48 -15.02 2.65 1.34
C ILE A 48 -15.51 2.70 2.79
N PRO A 49 -16.26 1.70 3.26
CA PRO A 49 -16.74 1.72 4.63
C PRO A 49 -15.55 1.71 5.59
N SER A 50 -15.62 2.52 6.64
CA SER A 50 -14.71 2.56 7.79
C SER A 50 -14.68 1.24 8.60
N VAL A 51 -15.24 0.15 8.06
CA VAL A 51 -15.53 -1.07 8.80
C VAL A 51 -14.56 -2.15 8.36
N ALA A 52 -13.92 -2.79 9.35
CA ALA A 52 -13.09 -3.96 9.15
C ALA A 52 -13.81 -5.01 8.28
N PRO A 53 -13.13 -5.67 7.34
CA PRO A 53 -13.66 -6.90 6.77
C PRO A 53 -13.86 -7.88 7.93
N ASN A 54 -15.10 -8.28 8.18
CA ASN A 54 -15.59 -9.20 9.23
C ASN A 54 -14.55 -9.70 10.26
N ASP A 55 -14.77 -9.33 11.54
CA ASP A 55 -13.96 -9.59 12.74
C ASP A 55 -13.51 -11.05 13.01
N GLY A 56 -12.78 -11.70 12.09
CA GLY A 56 -12.24 -13.04 12.34
C GLY A 56 -11.55 -13.77 11.18
N GLU A 57 -11.67 -13.32 9.93
CA GLU A 57 -10.89 -13.93 8.83
C GLU A 57 -9.52 -13.23 8.69
N PRO A 58 -8.40 -13.98 8.59
CA PRO A 58 -7.11 -13.37 8.34
C PRO A 58 -7.17 -12.67 6.98
N LEU A 59 -7.10 -11.34 6.97
CA LEU A 59 -7.24 -10.54 5.75
C LEU A 59 -6.27 -10.95 4.64
N LEU A 60 -5.12 -11.47 5.03
CA LEU A 60 -4.10 -11.96 4.11
C LEU A 60 -4.52 -13.25 3.39
N ASP A 61 -5.47 -14.03 3.93
CA ASP A 61 -6.01 -15.24 3.28
C ASP A 61 -6.88 -14.93 2.05
N LEU A 62 -7.30 -13.68 1.88
CA LEU A 62 -8.01 -13.24 0.68
C LEU A 62 -7.08 -13.21 -0.55
N PHE A 63 -5.77 -13.25 -0.35
CA PHE A 63 -4.74 -13.16 -1.39
C PHE A 63 -4.10 -14.54 -1.56
N THR A 64 -4.68 -15.35 -2.45
CA THR A 64 -4.31 -16.78 -2.61
C THR A 64 -3.43 -17.04 -3.83
N ASP A 65 -3.48 -16.16 -4.83
CA ASP A 65 -2.68 -16.27 -6.04
C ASP A 65 -1.50 -15.31 -6.02
N ARG A 66 -0.43 -15.67 -6.73
CA ARG A 66 0.81 -14.91 -6.73
C ARG A 66 0.65 -13.48 -7.23
N GLN A 67 -0.31 -13.20 -8.11
CA GLN A 67 -0.52 -11.86 -8.66
C GLN A 67 -1.16 -10.97 -7.60
N SER A 68 -2.21 -11.44 -6.93
CA SER A 68 -2.85 -10.67 -5.86
C SER A 68 -1.93 -10.48 -4.64
N CYS A 69 -1.14 -11.49 -4.24
CA CYS A 69 -0.13 -11.33 -3.18
C CYS A 69 0.91 -10.27 -3.54
N THR A 70 1.47 -10.33 -4.76
CA THR A 70 2.48 -9.38 -5.22
C THR A 70 1.90 -7.96 -5.31
N ALA A 71 0.68 -7.82 -5.83
CA ALA A 71 0.00 -6.54 -5.92
C ALA A 71 -0.22 -5.92 -4.54
N LEU A 72 -0.73 -6.69 -3.57
CA LEU A 72 -0.90 -6.23 -2.19
C LEU A 72 0.41 -5.73 -1.59
N VAL A 73 1.47 -6.55 -1.68
CA VAL A 73 2.76 -6.22 -1.07
C VAL A 73 3.37 -4.97 -1.67
N ILE A 74 3.33 -4.82 -3.00
CA ILE A 74 3.87 -3.61 -3.65
C ILE A 74 3.09 -2.38 -3.20
N GLU A 75 1.76 -2.41 -3.19
CA GLU A 75 0.95 -1.24 -2.81
C GLU A 75 1.18 -0.84 -1.35
N LEU A 76 1.31 -1.82 -0.44
CA LEU A 76 1.66 -1.54 0.96
C LEU A 76 3.07 -0.99 1.12
N LEU A 77 4.06 -1.53 0.40
CA LEU A 77 5.43 -1.02 0.47
C LEU A 77 5.56 0.39 -0.11
N VAL A 78 4.89 0.69 -1.21
CA VAL A 78 4.85 2.06 -1.76
C VAL A 78 4.26 3.01 -0.72
N LEU A 79 3.16 2.62 -0.09
CA LEU A 79 2.53 3.44 0.94
C LEU A 79 3.46 3.69 2.13
N ALA A 80 4.26 2.70 2.54
CA ALA A 80 5.20 2.81 3.67
C ALA A 80 6.48 3.63 3.37
N ILE A 81 6.80 3.93 2.11
CA ILE A 81 8.02 4.68 1.73
C ILE A 81 7.73 6.06 1.12
N ILE A 82 6.45 6.38 0.84
CA ILE A 82 6.09 7.51 -0.03
C ILE A 82 6.39 8.87 0.57
N ASP A 83 6.43 8.97 1.89
CA ASP A 83 6.80 10.17 2.63
C ASP A 83 8.32 10.39 2.71
N GLY A 84 9.12 9.44 2.21
CA GLY A 84 10.58 9.48 2.24
C GLY A 84 11.19 9.15 3.60
N ALA A 85 10.37 8.77 4.59
CA ALA A 85 10.79 8.40 5.93
C ALA A 85 10.29 6.99 6.25
N TYR A 86 11.18 5.99 6.20
CA TYR A 86 10.78 4.63 6.57
C TYR A 86 10.61 4.53 8.08
N HIS A 87 9.38 4.67 8.57
CA HIS A 87 9.08 4.53 9.99
C HIS A 87 9.30 3.06 10.42
N PRO A 88 10.05 2.80 11.52
CA PRO A 88 10.38 1.43 11.91
C PRO A 88 9.16 0.52 12.13
N GLU A 89 8.04 1.09 12.55
CA GLU A 89 6.80 0.34 12.81
C GLU A 89 6.07 -0.05 11.52
N GLU A 90 6.06 0.85 10.53
CA GLU A 90 5.52 0.59 9.19
C GLU A 90 6.37 -0.43 8.43
N ALA A 91 7.70 -0.31 8.57
CA ALA A 91 8.66 -1.27 8.05
C ALA A 91 8.40 -2.68 8.59
N VAL A 92 8.18 -2.80 9.91
CA VAL A 92 7.87 -4.08 10.56
C VAL A 92 6.52 -4.62 10.07
N PHE A 93 5.51 -3.76 9.91
CA PHE A 93 4.21 -4.16 9.38
C PHE A 93 4.34 -4.69 7.95
N ALA A 94 4.97 -3.93 7.05
CA ALA A 94 5.16 -4.32 5.66
C ALA A 94 5.99 -5.62 5.55
N GLN A 95 7.06 -5.75 6.33
CA GLN A 95 7.88 -6.97 6.35
C GLN A 95 7.11 -8.18 6.89
N THR A 96 6.19 -7.97 7.83
CA THR A 96 5.30 -9.04 8.32
C THR A 96 4.38 -9.54 7.20
N VAL A 97 3.83 -8.62 6.40
CA VAL A 97 2.99 -8.98 5.25
C VAL A 97 3.81 -9.67 4.15
N VAL A 98 5.03 -9.21 3.86
CA VAL A 98 5.94 -9.88 2.91
C VAL A 98 6.26 -11.31 3.36
N SER A 99 6.55 -11.48 4.66
CA SER A 99 6.93 -12.78 5.22
C SER A 99 5.76 -13.78 5.20
N TYR A 100 4.52 -13.29 5.27
CA TYR A 100 3.32 -14.11 5.22
C TYR A 100 3.20 -14.93 3.92
N PHE A 101 3.54 -14.31 2.79
CA PHE A 101 3.35 -14.90 1.46
C PHE A 101 4.54 -15.73 0.95
N GLY A 102 5.59 -15.91 1.76
CA GLY A 102 6.73 -16.77 1.42
C GLY A 102 7.50 -16.32 0.17
N PHE A 103 7.65 -15.00 -0.04
CA PHE A 103 8.51 -14.46 -1.10
C PHE A 103 9.98 -14.85 -0.88
N THR A 104 10.67 -15.28 -1.93
CA THR A 104 12.13 -15.52 -1.88
C THR A 104 12.88 -14.20 -1.75
N ASP A 105 14.15 -14.24 -1.33
CA ASP A 105 14.99 -13.04 -1.25
C ASP A 105 15.05 -12.29 -2.59
N ASP A 106 15.14 -13.02 -3.72
CA ASP A 106 15.13 -12.43 -5.06
C ASP A 106 13.78 -11.78 -5.42
N ASP A 107 12.66 -12.35 -4.96
CA ASP A 107 11.35 -11.71 -5.12
C ASP A 107 11.26 -10.43 -4.29
N GLN A 108 11.72 -10.47 -3.04
CA GLN A 108 11.69 -9.34 -2.11
C GLN A 108 12.51 -8.18 -2.66
N ASP A 109 13.71 -8.45 -3.18
CA ASP A 109 14.57 -7.44 -3.81
C ASP A 109 13.87 -6.77 -5.01
N LYS A 110 13.19 -7.55 -5.86
CA LYS A 110 12.48 -7.01 -7.03
C LYS A 110 11.28 -6.17 -6.62
N ILE A 111 10.52 -6.65 -5.63
CA ILE A 111 9.36 -5.97 -5.09
C ILE A 111 9.76 -4.65 -4.44
N ASN A 112 10.82 -4.64 -3.61
CA ASN A 112 11.32 -3.43 -2.96
C ASN A 112 11.76 -2.38 -3.98
N ARG A 113 12.57 -2.77 -4.98
CA ARG A 113 12.99 -1.85 -6.05
C ARG A 113 11.82 -1.29 -6.85
N MET A 114 10.80 -2.11 -7.09
CA MET A 114 9.58 -1.65 -7.78
C MET A 114 8.83 -0.63 -6.93
N ALA A 115 8.65 -0.92 -5.63
CA ALA A 115 8.00 -0.01 -4.71
C ALA A 115 8.75 1.34 -4.64
N GLU A 116 10.05 1.32 -4.42
CA GLU A 116 10.92 2.52 -4.39
C GLU A 116 10.79 3.35 -5.68
N HIS A 117 10.81 2.69 -6.83
CA HIS A 117 10.67 3.38 -8.12
C HIS A 117 9.31 4.07 -8.26
N ILE A 118 8.23 3.39 -7.85
CA ILE A 118 6.87 3.95 -7.92
C ILE A 118 6.73 5.10 -6.94
N ALA A 119 7.15 4.93 -5.68
CA ALA A 119 7.10 5.99 -4.68
C ALA A 119 7.86 7.23 -5.15
N GLY A 120 9.10 7.07 -5.63
CA GLY A 120 9.87 8.19 -6.19
C GLY A 120 9.18 8.86 -7.39
N THR A 121 8.47 8.10 -8.21
CA THR A 121 7.69 8.64 -9.34
C THR A 121 6.47 9.44 -8.85
N VAL A 122 5.75 8.92 -7.86
CA VAL A 122 4.57 9.60 -7.28
C VAL A 122 5.00 10.88 -6.56
N THR A 123 6.03 10.81 -5.72
CA THR A 123 6.58 11.99 -5.02
C THR A 123 7.13 13.02 -6.01
N GLY A 124 7.86 12.59 -7.05
CA GLY A 124 8.36 13.49 -8.08
C GLY A 124 7.24 14.15 -8.90
N PHE A 125 6.15 13.43 -9.19
CA PHE A 125 4.96 14.02 -9.80
C PHE A 125 4.29 15.05 -8.86
N TRP A 126 4.23 14.74 -7.56
CA TRP A 126 3.68 15.64 -6.56
C TRP A 126 4.46 16.95 -6.45
N ASP A 127 5.79 16.87 -6.39
CA ASP A 127 6.67 18.04 -6.39
C ASP A 127 6.39 18.95 -7.59
N LEU A 128 6.17 18.36 -8.78
CA LEU A 128 5.87 19.10 -10.00
C LEU A 128 4.53 19.85 -9.94
N ILE A 129 3.49 19.26 -9.34
CA ILE A 129 2.17 19.92 -9.24
C ILE A 129 2.04 20.88 -8.06
N GLN A 130 2.91 20.74 -7.05
CA GLN A 130 2.99 21.66 -5.93
C GLN A 130 3.89 22.87 -6.18
N THR A 131 4.79 22.83 -7.16
CA THR A 131 5.55 24.02 -7.55
C THR A 131 4.60 25.13 -8.00
N PRO A 132 4.57 26.30 -7.32
CA PRO A 132 3.73 27.40 -7.76
C PRO A 132 4.18 27.84 -9.15
N SER A 133 3.21 27.96 -10.07
CA SER A 133 3.42 28.59 -11.37
C SER A 133 4.03 29.98 -11.16
N VAL A 134 5.24 30.19 -11.67
CA VAL A 134 5.93 31.49 -11.66
C VAL A 134 5.16 32.51 -12.50
#